data_AF-A0A497DVZ7-F1
#
_entry.id   AF-A0A497DVZ7-F1
#
_cell.length_a   1.000
_cell.length_b   1.000
_cell.length_c   1.000
_cell.angle_alpha   90.00
_cell.angle_beta   90.00
_cell.angle_gamma   90.00
#
_symmetry.space_group_name_H-M   'P 1'
#
loop_
_entity.id
_entity.type
_entity.pdbx_description
1 polymer ?
#
loop_
_entity_poly.entity_id
_entity_poly.type
_entity_poly.pdbx_seq_one_letter_code
_entity_poly.pdbx_strand_id
1 'polypeptide(L)'
;MKYPKIRELKEAVTSLLTPAYTSSFPHKPHTPFENFRGKPEVDDLNCVGCETCANVCPSNAITIQDDRETGKRVITRDFGKCIFCGMCQQHCITGKGVVLSDKIFDLAVFDRDKIIEKQEKNLVLCKNCSAIITTDEHIQYMHNKLGPKAFASTLNLNLLNQKLQLAPAEETDINIRDGLKRKDMFNIICPNCMRSVLIQYI
;
A
#
# COMPACT_ATOMS: atom_id res chain seq x y z
N MET A 1 7.23 -48.17 42.52
CA MET A 1 7.16 -46.71 42.26
C MET A 1 7.98 -46.00 43.34
N LYS A 2 8.86 -45.07 42.98
CA LYS A 2 9.55 -44.22 43.97
C LYS A 2 8.54 -43.18 44.48
N TYR A 3 8.49 -42.98 45.80
CA TYR A 3 7.68 -41.92 46.38
C TYR A 3 8.19 -40.54 45.95
N PRO A 4 7.30 -39.55 45.76
CA PRO A 4 7.71 -38.19 45.47
C PRO A 4 8.53 -37.63 46.63
N LYS A 5 9.54 -36.84 46.32
CA LYS A 5 10.36 -36.14 47.32
C LYS A 5 9.51 -35.10 48.04
N ILE A 6 9.84 -34.80 49.30
CA ILE A 6 9.15 -33.77 50.12
C ILE A 6 9.05 -32.42 49.39
N ARG A 7 10.06 -32.09 48.58
CA ARG A 7 10.06 -30.88 47.74
C ARG A 7 8.91 -30.86 46.73
N GLU A 8 8.63 -31.98 46.07
CA GLU A 8 7.57 -32.07 45.05
C GLU A 8 6.18 -31.95 45.70
N LEU A 9 6.01 -32.54 46.88
CA LEU A 9 4.79 -32.37 47.68
C LEU A 9 4.59 -30.92 48.12
N LYS A 10 5.66 -30.23 48.53
CA LYS A 10 5.60 -28.81 48.90
C LYS A 10 5.15 -27.94 47.70
N GLU A 11 5.76 -28.11 46.54
CA GLU A 11 5.38 -27.38 45.31
C GLU A 11 3.93 -27.67 44.91
N ALA A 12 3.48 -28.93 45.03
CA ALA A 12 2.10 -29.30 44.73
C ALA A 12 1.09 -28.61 45.66
N VAL A 13 1.38 -28.55 46.96
CA VAL A 13 0.54 -27.83 47.92
C VAL A 13 0.55 -26.33 47.64
N THR A 14 1.71 -25.74 47.34
CA THR A 14 1.79 -24.32 46.96
C THR A 14 0.99 -24.04 45.70
N SER A 15 1.14 -24.85 44.64
CA SER A 15 0.40 -24.70 43.39
C SER A 15 -1.12 -24.87 43.55
N LEU A 16 -1.57 -25.71 44.48
CA LEU A 16 -3.00 -25.93 44.74
C LEU A 16 -3.66 -24.70 45.40
N LEU A 17 -2.90 -23.97 46.21
CA LEU A 17 -3.39 -22.79 46.92
C LEU A 17 -3.19 -21.49 46.14
N THR A 18 -2.32 -21.47 45.13
CA THR A 18 -2.15 -20.30 44.25
C THR A 18 -3.28 -20.19 43.23
N PRO A 19 -3.69 -18.98 42.84
CA PRO A 19 -4.64 -18.77 41.74
C PRO A 19 -4.18 -19.43 40.44
N ALA A 20 -5.15 -19.86 39.62
CA ALA A 20 -4.84 -20.46 38.33
C ALA A 20 -4.14 -19.45 37.41
N TYR A 21 -3.08 -19.89 36.72
CA TYR A 21 -2.36 -19.08 35.75
C TYR A 21 -3.11 -18.89 34.43
N THR A 22 -4.13 -19.73 34.18
CA THR A 22 -4.91 -19.72 32.94
C THR A 22 -5.74 -18.45 32.80
N SER A 23 -5.77 -17.87 31.59
CA SER A 23 -6.72 -16.81 31.24
C SER A 23 -8.13 -17.39 31.04
N SER A 24 -9.15 -16.54 31.17
CA SER A 24 -10.56 -16.94 30.95
C SER A 24 -10.95 -17.02 29.47
N PHE A 25 -10.01 -17.30 28.57
CA PHE A 25 -10.31 -17.46 27.13
C PHE A 25 -11.18 -18.70 26.92
N PRO A 26 -12.25 -18.66 26.09
CA PRO A 26 -12.67 -17.57 25.20
C PRO A 26 -13.67 -16.56 25.81
N HIS A 27 -14.06 -16.69 27.08
CA HIS A 27 -15.04 -15.80 27.71
C HIS A 27 -14.53 -14.36 27.87
N LYS A 28 -13.22 -14.19 28.13
CA LYS A 28 -12.53 -12.89 28.04
C LYS A 28 -11.48 -12.95 26.93
N PRO A 29 -11.49 -12.03 25.96
CA PRO A 29 -10.49 -12.00 24.91
C PRO A 29 -9.11 -11.66 25.51
N HIS A 30 -8.06 -12.21 24.91
CA HIS A 30 -6.70 -11.83 25.24
C HIS A 30 -6.42 -10.44 24.65
N THR A 31 -5.83 -9.54 25.44
CA THR A 31 -5.35 -8.24 24.97
C THR A 31 -3.86 -8.35 24.67
N PRO A 32 -3.44 -8.25 23.40
CA PRO A 32 -2.02 -8.26 23.05
C PRO A 32 -1.27 -7.08 23.68
N PHE A 33 0.05 -7.20 23.72
CA PHE A 33 0.94 -6.13 24.16
C PHE A 33 1.02 -5.00 23.10
N GLU A 34 1.44 -3.81 23.52
CA GLU A 34 1.61 -2.67 22.60
C GLU A 34 2.64 -2.98 21.50
N ASN A 35 2.33 -2.62 20.25
CA ASN A 35 3.13 -2.95 19.06
C ASN A 35 3.18 -4.44 18.70
N PHE A 36 2.21 -5.22 19.17
CA PHE A 36 1.96 -6.55 18.62
C PHE A 36 1.72 -6.45 17.10
N ARG A 37 2.30 -7.40 16.35
CA ARG A 37 2.20 -7.45 14.89
C ARG A 37 1.05 -8.36 14.46
N GLY A 38 -0.17 -7.83 14.48
CA GLY A 38 -1.37 -8.51 14.00
C GLY A 38 -1.64 -8.27 12.52
N LYS A 39 -2.92 -8.32 12.15
CA LYS A 39 -3.41 -8.11 10.78
C LYS A 39 -2.91 -6.77 10.24
N PRO A 40 -2.26 -6.72 9.07
CA PRO A 40 -2.02 -5.46 8.38
C PRO A 40 -3.35 -4.82 7.98
N GLU A 41 -3.65 -3.65 8.54
CA GLU A 41 -4.79 -2.84 8.17
C GLU A 41 -4.33 -1.75 7.19
N VAL A 42 -5.07 -1.59 6.10
CA VAL A 42 -4.76 -0.63 5.05
C VAL A 42 -5.79 0.47 5.12
N ASP A 43 -5.31 1.70 5.26
CA ASP A 43 -6.16 2.88 5.17
C ASP A 43 -6.22 3.31 3.70
N ASP A 44 -7.39 3.17 3.08
CA ASP A 44 -7.59 3.48 1.67
C ASP A 44 -7.28 4.95 1.36
N LEU A 45 -7.59 5.88 2.27
CA LEU A 45 -7.37 7.32 2.05
C LEU A 45 -5.88 7.70 2.06
N ASN A 46 -5.08 6.98 2.85
CA ASN A 46 -3.64 7.25 3.00
C ASN A 46 -2.76 6.33 2.15
N CYS A 47 -3.34 5.27 1.56
CA CYS A 47 -2.62 4.33 0.71
C CYS A 47 -2.63 4.79 -0.74
N VAL A 48 -1.51 5.33 -1.22
CA VAL A 48 -1.44 5.91 -2.57
C VAL A 48 -1.14 4.90 -3.69
N GLY A 49 -1.07 3.60 -3.41
CA GLY A 49 -0.81 2.58 -4.44
C GLY A 49 0.59 2.61 -5.09
N CYS A 50 1.61 3.08 -4.36
CA CYS A 50 3.01 3.23 -4.82
C CYS A 50 3.83 1.93 -5.01
N GLU A 51 3.25 0.75 -4.74
CA GLU A 51 3.89 -0.57 -4.87
C GLU A 51 5.03 -0.91 -3.90
N THR A 52 5.52 0.03 -3.11
CA THR A 52 6.65 -0.21 -2.19
C THR A 52 6.41 -1.41 -1.28
N CYS A 53 5.20 -1.56 -0.73
CA CYS A 53 4.86 -2.66 0.16
C CYS A 53 4.91 -4.04 -0.51
N ALA A 54 4.59 -4.14 -1.81
CA ALA A 54 4.71 -5.38 -2.56
C ALA A 54 6.18 -5.73 -2.80
N ASN A 55 7.00 -4.74 -3.16
CA ASN A 55 8.43 -4.94 -3.43
C ASN A 55 9.24 -5.35 -2.20
N VAL A 56 8.87 -4.87 -1.00
CA VAL A 56 9.56 -5.25 0.25
C VAL A 56 8.99 -6.49 0.93
N CYS A 57 7.94 -7.11 0.37
CA CYS A 57 7.29 -8.26 1.00
C CYS A 57 8.13 -9.53 0.83
N PRO A 58 8.69 -10.12 1.90
CA PRO A 58 9.57 -11.29 1.76
C PRO A 58 8.83 -12.55 1.31
N SER A 59 7.52 -12.65 1.59
CA SER A 59 6.70 -13.81 1.22
C SER A 59 5.85 -13.59 -0.04
N ASN A 60 5.99 -12.44 -0.71
CA ASN A 60 5.17 -12.06 -1.87
C ASN A 60 3.65 -12.21 -1.62
N ALA A 61 3.21 -11.89 -0.40
CA ALA A 61 1.81 -11.93 -0.01
C ALA A 61 0.97 -10.79 -0.62
N ILE A 62 1.62 -9.74 -1.13
CA ILE A 62 0.98 -8.60 -1.77
C ILE A 62 1.29 -8.65 -3.26
N THR A 63 0.25 -8.70 -4.09
CA THR A 63 0.37 -8.72 -5.55
C THR A 63 -0.33 -7.52 -6.14
N ILE A 64 0.25 -6.93 -7.18
CA ILE A 64 -0.26 -5.76 -7.86
C ILE A 64 -0.52 -6.11 -9.31
N GLN A 65 -1.70 -5.78 -9.80
CA GLN A 65 -2.11 -5.99 -11.18
C GLN A 65 -2.62 -4.68 -11.74
N ASP A 66 -2.00 -4.24 -12.83
CA ASP A 66 -2.41 -3.05 -13.55
C ASP A 66 -3.20 -3.42 -14.79
N ASP A 67 -4.41 -2.90 -14.87
CA ASP A 67 -5.26 -3.04 -16.03
C ASP A 67 -5.30 -1.70 -16.79
N ARG A 68 -4.83 -1.75 -18.04
CA ARG A 68 -4.76 -0.59 -18.94
C ARG A 68 -6.11 -0.25 -19.54
N GLU A 69 -6.99 -1.23 -19.71
CA GLU A 69 -8.30 -1.03 -20.34
C GLU A 69 -9.26 -0.36 -19.37
N THR A 70 -9.28 -0.83 -18.11
CA THR A 70 -10.10 -0.21 -17.06
C THR A 70 -9.41 1.00 -16.42
N GLY A 71 -8.09 1.16 -16.62
CA GLY A 71 -7.32 2.23 -15.99
C GLY A 71 -7.23 2.07 -14.48
N LYS A 72 -7.26 0.84 -13.98
CA LYS A 72 -7.26 0.54 -12.54
C LYS A 72 -6.09 -0.36 -12.15
N ARG A 73 -5.56 -0.10 -10.97
CA ARG A 73 -4.59 -0.94 -10.26
C ARG A 73 -5.32 -1.72 -9.17
N VAL A 74 -5.24 -3.04 -9.21
CA VAL A 74 -5.77 -3.92 -8.18
C VAL A 74 -4.62 -4.41 -7.31
N ILE A 75 -4.65 -4.05 -6.04
CA ILE A 75 -3.72 -4.51 -5.01
C ILE A 75 -4.41 -5.63 -4.24
N THR A 76 -3.88 -6.83 -4.33
CA THR A 76 -4.39 -8.02 -3.63
C THR A 76 -3.43 -8.39 -2.50
N ARG A 77 -3.97 -8.62 -1.31
CA ARG A 77 -3.23 -8.99 -0.10
C ARG A 77 -3.75 -10.32 0.41
N ASP A 78 -2.90 -11.34 0.37
CA ASP A 78 -3.22 -12.68 0.84
C ASP A 78 -2.65 -12.88 2.24
N PHE A 79 -3.50 -12.78 3.27
CA PHE A 79 -3.03 -12.96 4.65
C PHE A 79 -2.70 -14.43 4.98
N GLY A 80 -3.06 -15.39 4.13
CA GLY A 80 -2.63 -16.79 4.24
C GLY A 80 -1.16 -17.00 3.87
N LYS A 81 -0.58 -16.10 3.07
CA LYS A 81 0.86 -16.08 2.73
C LYS A 81 1.67 -15.10 3.57
N CYS A 82 1.00 -14.20 4.31
CA CYS A 82 1.65 -13.17 5.10
C CYS A 82 2.39 -13.79 6.30
N ILE A 83 3.64 -13.39 6.53
CA ILE A 83 4.42 -13.79 7.70
C ILE A 83 4.42 -12.74 8.83
N PHE A 84 3.57 -11.70 8.70
CA PHE A 84 3.37 -10.64 9.71
C PHE A 84 4.68 -9.97 10.19
N CYS A 85 5.65 -9.80 9.29
CA CYS A 85 6.97 -9.26 9.61
C CYS A 85 6.99 -7.74 9.86
N GLY A 86 6.02 -7.00 9.32
CA GLY A 86 5.94 -5.54 9.49
C GLY A 86 6.67 -4.70 8.44
N MET A 87 7.33 -5.31 7.45
CA MET A 87 8.09 -4.57 6.42
C MET A 87 7.21 -3.60 5.61
N CYS A 88 5.95 -3.97 5.34
CA CYS A 88 5.01 -3.12 4.63
C CYS A 88 4.72 -1.80 5.37
N GLN A 89 4.58 -1.84 6.70
CA GLN A 89 4.39 -0.65 7.54
C GLN A 89 5.66 0.20 7.58
N GLN A 90 6.82 -0.43 7.79
CA GLN A 90 8.10 0.27 7.90
C GLN A 90 8.48 1.02 6.61
N HIS A 91 8.20 0.43 5.45
CA HIS A 91 8.53 1.03 4.14
C HIS A 91 7.36 1.77 3.49
N CYS A 92 6.26 1.99 4.21
CA CYS A 92 5.16 2.78 3.69
C CYS A 92 5.60 4.23 3.50
N ILE A 93 5.60 4.73 2.25
CA ILE A 93 6.08 6.09 1.96
C ILE A 93 5.22 7.17 2.65
N THR A 94 3.94 6.89 2.87
CA THR A 94 3.02 7.79 3.56
C THR A 94 3.07 7.64 5.08
N GLY A 95 3.68 6.57 5.59
CA GLY A 95 3.76 6.22 7.01
C GLY A 95 2.42 5.79 7.66
N LYS A 96 1.29 6.03 6.98
CA LYS A 96 -0.06 5.76 7.49
C LYS A 96 -0.89 4.83 6.59
N GLY A 97 -0.43 4.57 5.37
CA GLY A 97 -1.21 3.79 4.40
C GLY A 97 -1.37 2.32 4.77
N VAL A 98 -0.45 1.75 5.55
CA VAL A 98 -0.58 0.40 6.12
C VAL A 98 0.04 0.36 7.50
N VAL A 99 -0.70 -0.19 8.46
CA VAL A 99 -0.29 -0.32 9.86
C VAL A 99 -0.66 -1.72 10.33
N LEU A 100 0.24 -2.39 11.06
CA LEU A 100 -0.09 -3.67 11.68
C LEU A 100 -0.94 -3.40 12.92
N SER A 101 -2.10 -4.04 12.96
CA SER A 101 -3.03 -3.94 14.09
C SER A 101 -2.43 -4.62 15.32
N ASP A 102 -2.49 -3.93 16.45
CA ASP A 102 -2.17 -4.48 17.77
C ASP A 102 -3.33 -5.29 18.35
N LYS A 103 -4.55 -5.11 17.82
CA LYS A 103 -5.78 -5.70 18.33
C LYS A 103 -6.28 -6.88 17.51
N ILE A 104 -6.11 -6.85 16.19
CA ILE A 104 -6.65 -7.88 15.29
C ILE A 104 -5.58 -8.95 15.06
N PHE A 105 -5.77 -10.12 15.67
CA PHE A 105 -4.89 -11.28 15.47
C PHE A 105 -5.65 -12.56 15.09
N ASP A 106 -6.93 -12.64 15.43
CA ASP A 106 -7.80 -13.76 15.08
C ASP A 106 -8.28 -13.66 13.62
N LEU A 107 -7.56 -14.31 12.72
CA LEU A 107 -7.85 -14.34 11.27
C LEU A 107 -8.34 -15.70 10.76
N ALA A 108 -8.69 -16.61 11.67
CA ALA A 108 -9.11 -17.96 11.32
C ALA A 108 -10.40 -17.93 10.50
N VAL A 109 -10.35 -18.48 9.29
CA VAL A 109 -11.49 -18.61 8.36
C VAL A 109 -11.51 -20.01 7.77
N PHE A 110 -12.70 -20.51 7.43
CA PHE A 110 -12.87 -21.82 6.78
C PHE A 110 -12.55 -21.77 5.27
N ASP A 111 -12.88 -20.65 4.62
CA ASP A 111 -12.69 -20.47 3.18
C ASP A 111 -11.46 -19.59 2.91
N ARG A 112 -10.60 -20.00 1.97
CA ARG A 112 -9.40 -19.23 1.62
C ARG A 112 -9.72 -17.87 1.01
N ASP A 113 -10.80 -17.75 0.25
CA ASP A 113 -11.11 -16.48 -0.42
C ASP A 113 -11.42 -15.34 0.56
N LYS A 114 -11.86 -15.67 1.78
CA LYS A 114 -12.16 -14.69 2.84
C LYS A 114 -10.90 -14.09 3.49
N ILE A 115 -9.74 -14.72 3.29
CA ILE A 115 -8.46 -14.21 3.82
C ILE A 115 -7.76 -13.26 2.84
N ILE A 116 -8.33 -13.09 1.65
CA ILE A 116 -7.78 -12.26 0.59
C ILE A 116 -8.50 -10.91 0.59
N GLU A 117 -7.72 -9.83 0.70
CA GLU A 117 -8.21 -8.46 0.64
C GLU A 117 -7.80 -7.80 -0.68
N LYS A 118 -8.72 -7.08 -1.33
CA LYS A 118 -8.47 -6.38 -2.59
C LYS A 118 -8.77 -4.90 -2.44
N GLN A 119 -7.94 -4.08 -3.08
CA GLN A 119 -8.07 -2.64 -3.12
C GLN A 119 -7.84 -2.16 -4.55
N GLU A 120 -8.68 -1.24 -5.03
CA GLU A 120 -8.57 -0.66 -6.36
C GLU A 120 -8.10 0.80 -6.27
N LYS A 121 -7.20 1.20 -7.16
CA LYS A 121 -6.74 2.59 -7.31
C LYS A 121 -6.72 3.00 -8.77
N ASN A 122 -7.01 4.26 -9.07
CA ASN A 122 -7.05 4.74 -10.45
C ASN A 122 -5.64 4.96 -10.97
N LEU A 123 -5.40 4.57 -12.23
CA LEU A 123 -4.12 4.76 -12.91
C LEU A 123 -4.15 6.04 -13.74
N VAL A 124 -2.99 6.69 -13.77
CA VAL A 124 -2.67 7.77 -14.71
C VAL A 124 -1.93 7.16 -15.89
N LEU A 125 -2.58 7.23 -17.05
CA LEU A 125 -2.07 6.74 -18.31
C LEU A 125 -1.53 7.88 -19.17
N CYS A 126 -0.51 7.59 -19.99
CA CYS A 126 -0.06 8.54 -20.99
C CYS A 126 -1.09 8.67 -22.12
N LYS A 127 -1.51 9.90 -22.46
CA LYS A 127 -2.42 10.17 -23.59
C LYS A 127 -1.87 9.76 -24.96
N ASN A 128 -0.55 9.62 -25.12
CA ASN A 128 0.08 9.26 -26.40
C ASN A 128 0.29 7.75 -26.58
N CYS A 129 1.04 7.14 -25.67
CA CYS A 129 1.45 5.72 -25.80
C CYS A 129 0.67 4.78 -24.87
N SER A 130 -0.26 5.30 -24.07
CA SER A 130 -1.02 4.55 -23.07
C SER A 130 -0.16 3.79 -22.06
N ALA A 131 1.10 4.19 -21.87
CA ALA A 131 1.95 3.66 -20.82
C ALA A 131 1.38 4.06 -19.45
N ILE A 132 1.40 3.10 -18.51
CA ILE A 132 1.06 3.34 -17.11
C ILE A 132 2.17 4.17 -16.49
N ILE A 133 1.81 5.30 -15.91
CA ILE A 133 2.77 6.20 -15.24
C ILE A 133 2.83 5.85 -13.76
N THR A 134 1.68 5.90 -13.08
CA THR A 134 1.47 5.54 -11.67
C THR A 134 -0.02 5.75 -11.34
N THR A 135 -0.44 5.59 -10.09
CA THR A 135 -1.75 6.02 -9.58
C THR A 135 -1.89 7.53 -9.43
N ASP A 136 -3.14 8.02 -9.49
CA ASP A 136 -3.52 9.42 -9.29
C ASP A 136 -3.09 9.97 -7.92
N GLU A 137 -3.42 9.22 -6.86
CA GLU A 137 -3.08 9.56 -5.48
C GLU A 137 -1.56 9.63 -5.25
N HIS A 138 -0.78 8.78 -5.91
CA HIS A 138 0.68 8.79 -5.76
C HIS A 138 1.30 10.06 -6.34
N ILE A 139 0.82 10.51 -7.52
CA ILE A 139 1.30 11.77 -8.09
C ILE A 139 0.93 12.94 -7.18
N GLN A 140 -0.32 12.98 -6.70
CA GLN A 140 -0.75 14.03 -5.78
C GLN A 140 0.09 14.06 -4.50
N TYR A 141 0.40 12.89 -3.94
CA TYR A 141 1.28 12.76 -2.79
C TYR A 141 2.69 13.27 -3.09
N MET A 142 3.29 12.86 -4.22
CA MET A 142 4.61 13.33 -4.62
C MET A 142 4.66 14.84 -4.82
N HIS A 143 3.63 15.41 -5.45
CA HIS A 143 3.50 16.86 -5.61
C HIS A 143 3.48 17.57 -4.26
N ASN A 144 2.60 17.14 -3.34
CA ASN A 144 2.48 17.74 -2.01
C ASN A 144 3.79 17.59 -1.20
N LYS A 145 4.48 16.47 -1.33
CA LYS A 145 5.74 16.20 -0.61
C LYS A 145 6.91 17.03 -1.15
N LEU A 146 7.00 17.23 -2.46
CA LEU A 146 8.06 18.00 -3.10
C LEU A 146 7.84 19.52 -3.01
N GLY A 147 6.58 19.96 -2.90
CA GLY A 147 6.23 21.38 -2.78
C GLY A 147 6.79 22.19 -3.96
N PRO A 148 7.56 23.28 -3.72
CA PRO A 148 8.15 24.08 -4.79
C PRO A 148 9.06 23.30 -5.75
N LYS A 149 9.68 22.20 -5.29
CA LYS A 149 10.52 21.37 -6.18
C LYS A 149 9.68 20.60 -7.20
N ALA A 150 8.37 20.44 -6.96
CA ALA A 150 7.48 19.77 -7.90
C ALA A 150 7.38 20.54 -9.23
N PHE A 151 7.56 21.87 -9.23
CA PHE A 151 7.50 22.72 -10.43
C PHE A 151 8.60 22.44 -11.46
N ALA A 152 9.67 21.73 -11.06
CA ALA A 152 10.68 21.27 -12.01
C ALA A 152 10.17 20.15 -12.93
N SER A 153 9.09 19.46 -12.55
CA SER A 153 8.50 18.38 -13.33
C SER A 153 7.28 18.87 -14.10
N THR A 154 7.30 18.67 -15.42
CA THR A 154 6.18 18.96 -16.31
C THR A 154 4.91 18.22 -15.91
N LEU A 155 5.03 16.99 -15.39
CA LEU A 155 3.92 16.17 -14.89
C LEU A 155 3.17 16.87 -13.75
N ASN A 156 3.91 17.35 -12.76
CA ASN A 156 3.34 18.01 -11.59
C ASN A 156 2.74 19.38 -11.93
N LEU A 157 3.33 20.09 -12.91
CA LEU A 157 2.79 21.35 -13.41
C LEU A 157 1.42 21.18 -14.08
N ASN A 158 1.26 20.16 -14.91
CA ASN A 158 -0.05 19.89 -15.54
C ASN A 158 -1.10 19.49 -14.51
N LEU A 159 -0.74 18.64 -13.55
CA LEU A 159 -1.67 18.26 -12.49
C LEU A 159 -2.10 19.49 -11.67
N LEU A 160 -1.17 20.41 -11.41
CA LEU A 160 -1.48 21.67 -10.72
C LEU A 160 -2.41 22.55 -11.55
N ASN A 161 -2.17 22.71 -12.86
CA ASN A 161 -3.08 23.45 -13.74
C ASN A 161 -4.50 22.89 -13.69
N GLN A 162 -4.64 21.55 -13.70
CA GLN A 162 -5.94 20.88 -13.58
C GLN A 162 -6.60 21.13 -12.22
N LYS A 163 -5.83 21.09 -11.13
CA LYS A 163 -6.35 21.30 -9.77
C LYS A 163 -6.73 22.76 -9.50
N LEU A 164 -5.93 23.70 -9.97
CA LEU A 164 -6.11 25.15 -9.75
C LEU A 164 -6.98 25.81 -10.82
N GLN A 165 -7.36 25.08 -11.87
CA GLN A 165 -8.15 25.58 -13.00
C GLN A 165 -7.52 26.83 -13.64
N LEU A 166 -6.18 26.88 -13.71
CA LEU A 166 -5.43 28.01 -14.26
C LEU A 166 -5.66 28.19 -15.77
N ALA A 167 -6.08 27.11 -16.43
CA ALA A 167 -6.53 27.11 -17.81
C ALA A 167 -7.84 26.30 -17.90
N PRO A 168 -8.79 26.69 -18.77
CA PRO A 168 -9.97 25.90 -19.04
C PRO A 168 -9.58 24.52 -19.56
N ALA A 169 -10.39 23.50 -19.24
CA ALA A 169 -10.10 22.10 -19.58
C ALA A 169 -9.81 21.91 -21.08
N GLU A 170 -10.52 22.65 -21.93
CA GLU A 170 -10.40 22.69 -23.39
C GLU A 170 -9.00 23.10 -23.89
N GLU A 171 -8.27 23.93 -23.14
CA GLU A 171 -6.90 24.32 -23.46
C GLU A 171 -5.86 23.31 -22.95
N THR A 172 -6.21 22.53 -21.91
CA THR A 172 -5.36 21.47 -21.36
C THR A 172 -5.51 20.12 -22.07
N ASP A 173 -6.68 19.88 -22.69
CA ASP A 173 -6.98 18.65 -23.43
C ASP A 173 -6.49 18.74 -24.88
N ILE A 174 -5.19 18.51 -25.04
CA ILE A 174 -4.58 18.48 -26.36
C ILE A 174 -4.65 17.06 -26.91
N ASN A 175 -5.55 16.87 -27.88
CA ASN A 175 -5.58 15.66 -28.69
C ASN A 175 -4.36 15.64 -29.60
N ILE A 176 -3.47 14.67 -29.40
CA ILE A 176 -2.30 14.49 -30.24
C ILE A 176 -2.77 13.99 -31.61
N ARG A 177 -2.74 14.89 -32.60
CA ARG A 177 -3.02 14.60 -34.01
C ARG A 177 -1.73 14.80 -34.80
N ASP A 178 -1.41 13.82 -35.65
CA ASP A 178 -0.24 13.81 -36.54
C ASP A 178 1.12 13.66 -35.84
N GLY A 179 1.20 12.76 -34.85
CA GLY A 179 2.45 12.43 -34.15
C GLY A 179 2.88 13.47 -33.11
N LEU A 180 4.07 13.28 -32.54
CA LEU A 180 4.58 14.11 -31.45
C LEU A 180 5.28 15.35 -31.98
N LYS A 181 4.82 16.54 -31.59
CA LYS A 181 5.45 17.82 -31.95
C LYS A 181 6.12 18.47 -30.74
N ARG A 182 7.05 19.41 -30.97
CA ARG A 182 7.75 20.13 -29.89
C ARG A 182 6.80 20.84 -28.91
N LYS A 183 5.67 21.36 -29.41
CA LYS A 183 4.63 22.00 -28.59
C LYS A 183 3.97 21.04 -27.60
N ASP A 184 3.98 19.74 -27.88
CA ASP A 184 3.34 18.72 -27.06
C ASP A 184 4.22 18.28 -25.88
N MET A 185 5.48 18.73 -25.83
CA MET A 185 6.46 18.39 -24.77
C MET A 185 5.94 18.68 -23.36
N PHE A 186 5.11 19.71 -23.20
CA PHE A 186 4.51 20.04 -21.91
C PHE A 186 3.34 19.11 -21.57
N ASN A 187 2.62 18.56 -22.54
CA ASN A 187 1.45 17.69 -22.31
C ASN A 187 1.82 16.21 -22.26
N ILE A 188 3.02 15.88 -22.72
CA ILE A 188 3.55 14.54 -22.77
C ILE A 188 4.27 14.25 -21.46
N ILE A 189 3.60 13.46 -20.64
CA ILE A 189 4.02 13.16 -19.27
C ILE A 189 4.99 11.95 -19.23
N CYS A 190 4.92 11.07 -20.23
CA CYS A 190 5.63 9.81 -20.28
C CYS A 190 7.12 10.01 -20.66
N PRO A 191 8.10 9.50 -19.89
CA PRO A 191 9.52 9.66 -20.19
C PRO A 191 9.90 9.14 -21.59
N ASN A 192 9.28 8.04 -22.03
CA ASN A 192 9.52 7.46 -23.35
C ASN A 192 9.10 8.40 -24.49
N CYS A 193 7.94 9.03 -24.34
CA CYS A 193 7.32 9.94 -25.30
C CYS A 193 8.05 11.29 -25.32
N MET A 194 8.46 11.77 -24.14
CA MET A 194 9.26 12.98 -24.01
C MET A 194 10.62 12.78 -24.70
N ARG A 195 11.25 11.62 -24.53
CA ARG A 195 12.48 11.25 -25.24
C ARG A 195 12.29 11.28 -26.76
N SER A 196 11.19 10.73 -27.30
CA SER A 196 10.95 10.77 -28.75
C SER A 196 10.78 12.18 -29.29
N VAL A 197 10.13 13.09 -28.55
CA VAL A 197 10.05 14.51 -28.93
C VAL A 197 11.44 15.13 -28.97
N LEU A 198 12.26 14.90 -27.94
CA LEU A 198 13.60 15.49 -27.89
C LEU A 198 14.48 15.02 -29.06
N ILE A 199 14.45 13.73 -29.40
CA ILE A 199 15.27 13.17 -30.48
C ILE A 199 14.83 13.64 -31.87
N GLN A 200 13.53 13.81 -32.11
CA GLN A 200 13.02 14.26 -33.42
C GLN A 200 13.38 15.71 -33.77
N TYR A 201 13.73 16.53 -32.78
CA TYR A 201 13.96 17.98 -32.93
C TYR A 201 15.35 18.44 -32.47
N ILE A 202 16.32 17.51 -32.41
CA ILE A 202 17.78 17.79 -32.34
C ILE A 202 18.32 17.70 -33.77
#